data_AF-A0A921E5F1-F1
#
_entry.id   AF-A0A921E5F1-F1
#
_cell.length_a   1.000
_cell.length_b   1.000
_cell.length_c   1.000
_cell.angle_alpha   90.00
_cell.angle_beta   90.00
_cell.angle_gamma   90.00
#
_symmetry.space_group_name_H-M   'P 1'
#
loop_
_entity.id
_entity.type
_entity.pdbx_description
1 polymer ?
#
loop_
_entity_poly.entity_id
_entity_poly.type
_entity_poly.pdbx_seq_one_letter_code
_entity_poly.pdbx_strand_id
1 'polypeptide(L)'
;MRMMEAARESRSQVSSPSAMVKELIDIADYIANLRDAIAVLRANELTRHRLPMVHEELNEVVTATAGATNSIMGNAEAILGLPEGPGYRAAVEARVYDIFEACAFQDITGQRIAKVAEAMSQLEGRLARFSSAVKARDAGGIDESEIERRTRNEELLLNGPQKGGPATAQDEIDALFA
;
A
#
# COMPACT_ATOMS: atom_id res chain seq x y z
N MET A 1 -42.39 -58.47 6.44
CA MET A 1 -41.03 -59.02 6.58
C MET A 1 -39.92 -58.16 5.94
N ARG A 2 -40.21 -57.15 5.10
CA ARG A 2 -39.21 -56.23 4.52
C ARG A 2 -38.82 -55.01 5.37
N MET A 3 -39.49 -54.77 6.51
CA MET A 3 -39.22 -53.60 7.36
C MET A 3 -38.19 -53.84 8.48
N MET A 4 -37.76 -55.09 8.71
CA MET A 4 -36.71 -55.40 9.69
C MET A 4 -35.30 -55.45 9.09
N GLU A 5 -35.18 -55.37 7.76
CA GLU A 5 -33.89 -55.41 7.06
C GLU A 5 -33.28 -54.00 6.94
N ALA A 6 -34.11 -52.97 6.75
CA ALA A 6 -33.69 -51.57 6.65
C ALA A 6 -33.22 -50.95 7.99
N ALA A 7 -33.58 -51.55 9.13
CA ALA A 7 -33.19 -51.04 10.45
C ALA A 7 -31.80 -51.50 10.92
N ARG A 8 -31.18 -52.47 10.21
CA ARG A 8 -29.86 -53.01 10.57
C ARG A 8 -28.70 -52.29 9.90
N GLU A 9 -28.95 -51.54 8.82
CA GLU A 9 -27.91 -50.80 8.09
C GLU A 9 -27.64 -49.40 8.65
N SER A 10 -28.54 -48.84 9.47
CA SER A 10 -28.40 -47.50 10.03
C SER A 10 -27.62 -47.46 11.36
N ARG A 11 -27.06 -48.60 11.82
CA ARG A 11 -26.45 -48.73 13.14
C ARG A 11 -25.05 -49.35 13.09
N SER A 12 -24.14 -48.83 12.26
CA SER A 12 -22.68 -48.87 12.52
C SER A 12 -21.85 -48.02 11.56
N GLN A 13 -22.23 -46.76 11.30
CA GLN A 13 -21.26 -45.81 10.72
C GLN A 13 -20.33 -45.27 11.82
N VAL A 14 -19.81 -46.17 12.65
CA VAL A 14 -18.66 -45.88 13.50
C VAL A 14 -17.48 -46.01 12.55
N SER A 15 -16.86 -44.88 12.21
CA SER A 15 -15.61 -44.84 11.45
C SER A 15 -14.68 -45.92 11.97
N SER A 16 -14.25 -46.84 11.10
CA SER A 16 -13.33 -47.90 11.48
C SER A 16 -12.09 -47.27 12.13
N PRO A 17 -11.46 -47.89 13.14
CA PRO A 17 -10.30 -47.32 13.82
C PRO A 17 -9.20 -46.82 12.86
N SER A 18 -9.02 -47.51 11.73
CA SER A 18 -8.11 -47.11 10.64
C SER A 18 -8.51 -45.78 9.94
N ALA A 19 -9.81 -45.52 9.76
CA ALA A 19 -10.29 -44.28 9.18
C ALA A 19 -10.08 -43.07 10.11
N MET A 20 -10.33 -43.23 11.41
CA MET A 20 -10.00 -42.19 12.40
C MET A 20 -8.50 -41.92 12.48
N VAL A 21 -7.67 -42.97 12.45
CA VAL A 21 -6.20 -42.82 12.42
C VAL A 21 -5.75 -42.05 11.19
N LYS A 22 -6.32 -42.34 10.02
CA LYS A 22 -6.03 -41.58 8.79
C LYS A 22 -6.42 -40.11 8.92
N GLU A 23 -7.61 -39.82 9.44
CA GLU A 23 -8.08 -38.44 9.62
C GLU A 23 -7.20 -37.64 10.60
N LEU A 24 -6.75 -38.27 11.70
CA LEU A 24 -5.79 -37.69 12.63
C LEU A 24 -4.43 -37.40 11.97
N ILE A 25 -3.95 -38.29 11.09
CA ILE A 25 -2.73 -38.08 10.31
C ILE A 25 -2.91 -36.91 9.34
N ASP A 26 -4.03 -36.86 8.60
CA ASP A 26 -4.34 -35.76 7.68
C ASP A 26 -4.39 -34.40 8.41
N ILE A 27 -4.96 -34.35 9.63
CA ILE A 27 -4.96 -33.16 10.49
C ILE A 27 -3.55 -32.80 10.95
N ALA A 28 -2.75 -33.78 11.38
CA ALA A 28 -1.38 -33.55 11.83
C ALA A 28 -0.50 -33.00 10.68
N ASP A 29 -0.64 -33.54 9.48
CA ASP A 29 0.02 -33.07 8.27
C ASP A 29 -0.43 -31.65 7.89
N TYR A 30 -1.73 -31.35 8.01
CA TYR A 30 -2.24 -30.00 7.79
C TYR A 30 -1.67 -28.99 8.80
N ILE A 31 -1.62 -29.34 10.09
CA ILE A 31 -1.03 -28.48 11.14
C ILE A 31 0.46 -28.26 10.88
N ALA A 32 1.20 -29.30 10.47
CA ALA A 32 2.61 -29.18 10.13
C ALA A 32 2.83 -28.21 8.96
N ASN A 33 2.04 -28.36 7.88
CA ASN A 33 2.08 -27.46 6.73
C ASN A 33 1.73 -26.01 7.10
N LEU A 34 0.73 -25.82 7.96
CA LEU A 34 0.31 -24.49 8.42
C LEU A 34 1.39 -23.82 9.28
N ARG A 35 2.05 -24.57 10.18
CA ARG A 35 3.18 -24.08 10.96
C ARG A 35 4.32 -23.60 10.04
N ASP A 36 4.63 -24.38 9.01
CA ASP A 36 5.70 -24.04 8.07
C ASP A 36 5.31 -22.81 7.21
N ALA A 37 4.04 -22.70 6.81
CA ALA A 37 3.51 -21.51 6.13
C ALA A 37 3.63 -20.24 7.00
N ILE A 38 3.26 -20.32 8.28
CA ILE A 38 3.41 -19.22 9.25
C ILE A 38 4.87 -18.81 9.39
N ALA A 39 5.80 -19.78 9.40
CA ALA A 39 7.23 -19.48 9.48
C ALA A 39 7.73 -18.71 8.23
N VAL A 40 7.24 -19.03 7.03
CA VAL A 40 7.58 -18.34 5.78
C VAL A 40 7.11 -16.88 5.77
N LEU A 41 5.98 -16.57 6.42
CA LEU A 41 5.50 -15.20 6.56
C LEU A 41 6.50 -14.31 7.31
N ARG A 42 7.25 -14.90 8.27
CA ARG A 42 8.18 -14.19 9.17
C ARG A 42 7.53 -12.96 9.80
N ALA A 43 6.34 -13.13 10.37
CA ALA A 43 5.52 -12.05 10.91
C ALA A 43 6.29 -11.12 11.88
N ASN A 44 7.15 -11.68 12.74
CA ASN A 44 7.96 -10.88 13.66
C ASN A 44 8.94 -9.93 12.93
N GLU A 45 9.57 -10.36 11.84
CA GLU A 45 10.46 -9.51 11.02
C GLU A 45 9.65 -8.39 10.35
N LEU A 46 8.47 -8.73 9.83
CA LEU A 46 7.59 -7.76 9.18
C LEU A 46 7.12 -6.68 10.16
N THR A 47 6.57 -7.09 11.31
CA THR A 47 5.97 -6.18 12.29
C THR A 47 7.02 -5.37 13.06
N ARG A 48 8.20 -5.94 13.37
CA ARG A 48 9.20 -5.25 14.20
C ARG A 48 10.20 -4.42 13.40
N HIS A 49 10.37 -4.70 12.11
CA HIS A 49 11.42 -4.04 11.31
C HIS A 49 10.90 -3.47 9.99
N ARG A 50 10.26 -4.29 9.14
CA ARG A 50 9.91 -3.85 7.78
C ARG A 50 8.81 -2.79 7.76
N LEU A 51 7.70 -3.02 8.46
CA LEU A 51 6.58 -2.08 8.49
C LEU A 51 6.93 -0.75 9.20
N PRO A 52 7.65 -0.75 10.34
CA PRO A 52 8.16 0.49 10.93
C PRO A 52 9.08 1.25 9.99
N MET A 53 10.02 0.57 9.32
CA MET A 53 10.90 1.20 8.34
C MET A 53 10.10 1.85 7.20
N VAL A 54 9.09 1.16 6.66
CA VAL A 54 8.22 1.76 5.62
C VAL A 54 7.55 3.04 6.12
N HIS A 55 7.05 3.07 7.35
CA HIS A 55 6.44 4.27 7.93
C HIS A 55 7.45 5.42 8.08
N GLU A 56 8.65 5.13 8.58
CA GLU A 56 9.72 6.11 8.71
C GLU A 56 10.09 6.70 7.35
N GLU A 57 10.30 5.86 6.33
CA GLU A 57 10.65 6.34 4.99
C GLU A 57 9.54 7.20 4.37
N LEU A 58 8.27 6.83 4.53
CA LEU A 58 7.15 7.61 4.03
C LEU A 58 7.00 8.96 4.76
N ASN A 59 7.23 9.00 6.08
CA ASN A 59 7.22 10.26 6.84
C ASN A 59 8.36 11.19 6.43
N GLU A 60 9.54 10.62 6.17
CA GLU A 60 10.69 11.38 5.66
C GLU A 60 10.42 11.93 4.25
N VAL A 61 9.74 11.18 3.39
CA VAL A 61 9.27 11.68 2.09
C VAL A 61 8.34 12.88 2.27
N VAL A 62 7.34 12.79 3.14
CA VAL A 62 6.41 13.90 3.41
C VAL A 62 7.16 15.13 3.95
N THR A 63 8.10 14.91 4.87
CA THR A 63 8.88 15.99 5.47
C THR A 63 9.80 16.67 4.46
N ALA A 64 10.54 15.89 3.67
CA ALA A 64 11.45 16.41 2.65
C ALA A 64 10.70 17.16 1.54
N THR A 65 9.58 16.62 1.08
CA THR A 65 8.73 17.25 0.06
C THR A 65 8.13 18.56 0.58
N ALA A 66 7.55 18.59 1.78
CA ALA A 66 7.01 19.80 2.39
C ALA A 66 8.08 20.87 2.60
N GLY A 67 9.25 20.49 3.14
CA GLY A 67 10.37 21.41 3.35
C GLY A 67 10.87 22.02 2.04
N ALA A 68 11.04 21.21 1.00
CA ALA A 68 11.49 21.68 -0.29
C ALA A 68 10.45 22.57 -0.98
N THR A 69 9.16 22.21 -0.96
CA THR A 69 8.10 23.05 -1.50
C THR A 69 8.04 24.40 -0.80
N ASN A 70 8.21 24.45 0.51
CA ASN A 70 8.28 25.70 1.26
C ASN A 70 9.48 26.57 0.84
N SER A 71 10.66 25.96 0.69
CA SER A 71 11.86 26.67 0.20
C SER A 71 11.71 27.18 -1.24
N ILE A 72 11.09 26.40 -2.12
CA ILE A 72 10.81 26.80 -3.52
C ILE A 72 9.87 28.00 -3.53
N MET A 73 8.76 27.93 -2.78
CA MET A 73 7.78 29.01 -2.69
C MET A 73 8.42 30.30 -2.13
N GLY A 74 9.14 30.19 -1.02
CA GLY A 74 9.79 31.34 -0.41
C GLY A 74 10.82 32.04 -1.32
N ASN A 75 11.54 31.27 -2.15
CA ASN A 75 12.45 31.86 -3.15
C ASN A 75 11.69 32.50 -4.32
N ALA A 76 10.59 31.90 -4.78
CA ALA A 76 9.74 32.50 -5.81
C ALA A 76 9.10 33.81 -5.32
N GLU A 77 8.60 33.86 -4.09
CA GLU A 77 8.10 35.07 -3.44
C GLU A 77 9.19 36.13 -3.30
N ALA A 78 10.40 35.73 -2.90
CA ALA A 78 11.54 36.64 -2.79
C ALA A 78 11.88 37.30 -4.14
N ILE A 79 11.79 36.56 -5.25
CA ILE A 79 11.98 37.10 -6.61
C ILE A 79 10.96 38.20 -6.91
N LEU A 80 9.68 38.00 -6.58
CA LEU A 80 8.62 38.99 -6.81
C LEU A 80 8.83 40.29 -6.00
N GLY A 81 9.50 40.19 -4.84
CA GLY A 81 9.81 41.33 -3.98
C GLY A 81 11.10 42.08 -4.34
N LEU A 82 11.86 41.65 -5.36
CA LEU A 82 13.13 42.28 -5.70
C LEU A 82 12.92 43.67 -6.34
N PRO A 83 13.68 44.70 -5.93
CA PRO A 83 13.61 46.01 -6.56
C PRO A 83 14.23 45.97 -7.95
N GLU A 84 13.59 46.64 -8.91
CA GLU A 84 14.14 46.82 -10.25
C GLU A 84 15.41 47.69 -10.23
N GLY A 85 16.31 47.45 -11.18
CA GLY A 85 17.51 48.28 -11.37
C GLY A 85 18.80 47.47 -11.54
N PRO A 86 19.96 48.14 -11.47
CA PRO A 86 21.27 47.48 -11.58
C PRO A 86 21.42 46.37 -10.54
N GLY A 87 21.74 45.15 -10.99
CA GLY A 87 21.87 43.98 -10.11
C GLY A 87 20.62 43.11 -9.98
N TYR A 88 19.46 43.54 -10.50
CA TYR A 88 18.22 42.74 -10.49
C TYR A 88 18.41 41.34 -11.08
N ARG A 89 19.04 41.25 -12.26
CA ARG A 89 19.32 39.96 -12.91
C ARG A 89 20.14 39.02 -12.03
N ALA A 90 21.19 39.52 -11.39
CA ALA A 90 22.05 38.70 -10.53
C ALA A 90 21.30 38.23 -9.27
N ALA A 91 20.44 39.08 -8.71
CA ALA A 91 19.60 38.72 -7.57
C ALA A 91 18.55 37.66 -7.93
N VAL A 92 17.93 37.76 -9.12
CA VAL A 92 17.03 36.73 -9.64
C VAL A 92 17.77 35.41 -9.88
N GLU A 93 18.93 35.46 -10.56
CA GLU A 93 19.74 34.27 -10.85
C GLU A 93 20.13 33.53 -9.55
N ALA A 94 20.53 34.25 -8.49
CA ALA A 94 20.82 33.65 -7.19
C ALA A 94 19.63 32.87 -6.62
N ARG A 95 18.42 33.46 -6.64
CA ARG A 95 17.20 32.80 -6.13
C ARG A 95 16.78 31.60 -6.97
N VAL A 96 17.01 31.67 -8.28
CA VAL A 96 16.75 30.53 -9.17
C VAL A 96 17.70 29.37 -8.86
N TYR A 97 18.96 29.64 -8.51
CA TYR A 97 19.87 28.58 -8.05
C TYR A 97 19.40 27.93 -6.75
N ASP A 98 18.94 28.74 -5.78
CA ASP A 98 18.37 28.21 -4.52
C ASP A 98 17.13 27.31 -4.79
N ILE A 99 16.30 27.67 -5.77
CA ILE A 99 15.17 26.82 -6.21
C ILE A 99 15.66 25.50 -6.81
N PHE A 100 16.67 25.52 -7.68
CA PHE A 100 17.23 24.31 -8.25
C PHE A 100 17.86 23.39 -7.20
N GLU A 101 18.55 23.96 -6.21
CA GLU A 101 19.07 23.21 -5.08
C GLU A 101 17.94 22.61 -4.25
N ALA A 102 16.90 23.38 -3.94
CA ALA A 102 15.74 22.87 -3.23
C ALA A 102 15.11 21.67 -3.95
N CYS A 103 14.96 21.74 -5.28
CA CYS A 103 14.43 20.66 -6.13
C CYS A 103 15.21 19.33 -6.05
N ALA A 104 16.44 19.33 -5.53
CA ALA A 104 17.21 18.10 -5.31
C ALA A 104 16.53 17.14 -4.30
N PHE A 105 15.51 17.59 -3.55
CA PHE A 105 14.66 16.73 -2.71
C PHE A 105 14.06 15.54 -3.48
N GLN A 106 13.89 15.67 -4.80
CA GLN A 106 13.32 14.64 -5.66
C GLN A 106 14.16 13.36 -5.67
N ASP A 107 15.49 13.47 -5.65
CA ASP A 107 16.39 12.31 -5.67
C ASP A 107 16.24 11.48 -4.39
N ILE A 108 16.39 12.13 -3.23
CA ILE A 108 16.24 11.44 -1.94
C ILE A 108 14.83 10.88 -1.75
N THR A 109 13.80 11.62 -2.20
CA THR A 109 12.41 11.15 -2.15
C THR A 109 12.21 9.92 -3.04
N GLY A 110 12.76 9.93 -4.25
CA GLY A 110 12.71 8.80 -5.17
C GLY A 110 13.37 7.54 -4.60
N GLN A 111 14.54 7.68 -3.99
CA GLN A 111 15.24 6.58 -3.34
C GLN A 111 14.44 5.98 -2.18
N ARG A 112 13.83 6.83 -1.34
CA ARG A 112 13.00 6.38 -0.20
C ARG A 112 11.74 5.67 -0.67
N ILE A 113 11.06 6.20 -1.68
CA ILE A 113 9.88 5.55 -2.29
C ILE A 113 10.28 4.19 -2.90
N ALA A 114 11.42 4.10 -3.58
CA ALA A 114 11.90 2.83 -4.14
C ALA A 114 12.14 1.78 -3.04
N LYS A 115 12.73 2.19 -1.91
CA LYS A 115 12.93 1.31 -0.74
C LYS A 115 11.61 0.82 -0.15
N VAL A 116 10.59 1.68 -0.08
CA VAL A 116 9.24 1.30 0.35
C VAL A 116 8.62 0.31 -0.62
N ALA A 117 8.67 0.58 -1.92
CA ALA A 117 8.12 -0.29 -2.96
C ALA A 117 8.76 -1.68 -2.93
N GLU A 118 10.08 -1.76 -2.74
CA GLU A 118 10.78 -3.04 -2.59
C GLU A 118 10.30 -3.82 -1.35
N ALA A 119 10.16 -3.14 -0.22
CA ALA A 119 9.68 -3.78 1.01
C ALA A 119 8.25 -4.32 0.86
N MET A 120 7.37 -3.58 0.18
CA MET A 120 6.00 -4.00 -0.10
C MET A 120 5.97 -5.20 -1.06
N SER A 121 6.78 -5.19 -2.12
CA SER A 121 6.91 -6.33 -3.04
C SER A 121 7.37 -7.61 -2.33
N GLN A 122 8.32 -7.49 -1.40
CA GLN A 122 8.76 -8.63 -0.58
C GLN A 122 7.64 -9.15 0.33
N LEU A 123 6.84 -8.25 0.91
CA LEU A 123 5.69 -8.61 1.74
C LEU A 123 4.62 -9.33 0.93
N GLU A 124 4.26 -8.81 -0.24
CA GLU A 124 3.31 -9.43 -1.16
C GLU A 124 3.73 -10.85 -1.54
N GLY A 125 5.01 -11.04 -1.89
CA GLY A 125 5.54 -12.37 -2.20
C GLY A 125 5.49 -13.35 -1.02
N ARG A 126 5.68 -12.88 0.22
CA ARG A 126 5.52 -13.73 1.42
C ARG A 126 4.04 -14.08 1.66
N LEU A 127 3.14 -13.11 1.51
CA LEU A 127 1.71 -13.29 1.68
C LEU A 127 1.12 -14.24 0.63
N ALA A 128 1.55 -14.13 -0.63
CA ALA A 128 1.14 -15.04 -1.70
C ALA A 128 1.53 -16.50 -1.42
N ARG A 129 2.75 -16.73 -0.91
CA ARG A 129 3.22 -18.06 -0.49
C ARG A 129 2.46 -18.61 0.71
N PHE A 130 2.12 -17.75 1.66
CA PHE A 130 1.29 -18.14 2.80
C PHE A 130 -0.13 -18.54 2.34
N SER A 131 -0.76 -17.71 1.50
CA SER A 131 -2.10 -17.97 0.97
C SER A 131 -2.20 -19.30 0.22
N SER A 132 -1.22 -19.57 -0.66
CA SER A 132 -1.17 -20.85 -1.39
C SER A 132 -0.97 -22.06 -0.47
N ALA A 133 -0.16 -21.93 0.58
CA ALA A 133 0.11 -23.01 1.52
C ALA A 133 -1.08 -23.34 2.44
N VAL A 134 -1.87 -22.34 2.84
CA VAL A 134 -3.02 -22.53 3.74
C VAL A 134 -4.22 -23.18 3.03
N LYS A 135 -4.17 -23.36 1.70
CA LYS A 135 -5.32 -23.76 0.87
C LYS A 135 -6.57 -22.95 1.25
N ALA A 136 -6.37 -21.65 1.49
CA ALA A 136 -7.47 -20.75 1.76
C ALA A 136 -8.35 -20.73 0.50
N ARG A 137 -9.33 -21.62 0.43
CA ARG A 137 -10.55 -21.34 -0.30
C ARG A 137 -11.04 -20.03 0.27
N ASP A 138 -11.32 -19.04 -0.57
CA ASP A 138 -11.78 -17.69 -0.25
C ASP A 138 -12.96 -17.69 0.75
N ALA A 139 -12.68 -17.99 2.02
CA ALA A 139 -13.68 -18.08 3.08
C ALA A 139 -13.83 -16.73 3.79
N GLY A 140 -12.88 -15.81 3.57
CA GLY A 140 -13.02 -14.41 3.92
C GLY A 140 -13.25 -13.62 2.64
N GLY A 141 -14.46 -13.07 2.48
CA GLY A 141 -14.69 -12.02 1.50
C GLY A 141 -13.83 -10.78 1.80
N ILE A 142 -13.93 -9.77 0.94
CA ILE A 142 -13.31 -8.47 1.19
C ILE A 142 -13.92 -7.88 2.48
N ASP A 143 -13.09 -7.39 3.39
CA ASP A 143 -13.53 -6.73 4.62
C ASP A 143 -14.41 -5.52 4.29
N GLU A 144 -15.68 -5.55 4.70
CA GLU A 144 -16.65 -4.47 4.45
C GLU A 144 -16.15 -3.11 4.97
N SER A 145 -15.39 -3.11 6.07
CA SER A 145 -14.80 -1.89 6.63
C SER A 145 -13.65 -1.34 5.78
N GLU A 146 -12.93 -2.20 5.07
CA GLU A 146 -11.91 -1.79 4.09
C GLU A 146 -12.56 -1.15 2.86
N ILE A 147 -13.71 -1.69 2.42
CA ILE A 147 -14.50 -1.12 1.31
C ILE A 147 -14.98 0.29 1.69
N GLU A 148 -15.62 0.45 2.85
CA GLU A 148 -16.08 1.76 3.33
C GLU A 148 -14.92 2.78 3.47
N ARG A 149 -13.75 2.33 3.95
CA ARG A 149 -12.57 3.20 4.07
C ARG A 149 -12.07 3.66 2.70
N ARG A 150 -12.03 2.76 1.71
CA ARG A 150 -11.62 3.09 0.34
C ARG A 150 -12.57 4.08 -0.31
N THR A 151 -13.87 3.81 -0.25
CA THR A 151 -14.90 4.73 -0.77
C THR A 151 -14.75 6.13 -0.17
N ARG A 152 -14.58 6.22 1.16
CA ARG A 152 -14.34 7.51 1.82
C ARG A 152 -13.05 8.21 1.38
N ASN A 153 -11.97 7.46 1.16
CA ASN A 153 -10.70 8.03 0.71
C ASN A 153 -10.80 8.54 -0.74
N GLU A 154 -11.46 7.79 -1.61
CA GLU A 154 -11.77 8.21 -2.98
C GLU A 154 -12.63 9.47 -3.02
N GLU A 155 -13.61 9.60 -2.12
CA GLU A 155 -14.40 10.82 -1.95
C GLU A 155 -13.60 12.02 -1.42
N LEU A 156 -12.53 11.77 -0.65
CA LEU A 156 -11.68 12.80 -0.03
C LEU A 156 -10.50 13.24 -0.90
N LEU A 157 -10.23 12.57 -2.03
CA LEU A 157 -9.27 13.03 -3.03
C LEU A 157 -9.81 14.30 -3.68
N LEU A 158 -9.51 15.45 -3.07
CA LEU A 158 -9.80 16.77 -3.62
C LEU A 158 -9.07 16.93 -4.95
N ASN A 159 -9.87 17.12 -6.00
CA ASN A 159 -9.49 17.34 -7.41
C ASN A 159 -8.11 18.02 -7.59
N GLY A 160 -7.08 17.20 -7.78
CA GLY A 160 -5.82 17.63 -8.39
C GLY A 160 -5.92 17.57 -9.92
N PRO A 161 -4.93 18.12 -10.67
CA PRO A 161 -4.91 18.01 -12.13
C PRO A 161 -5.06 16.54 -12.54
N GLN A 162 -6.10 16.24 -13.32
CA GLN A 162 -6.38 14.87 -13.74
C GLN A 162 -5.19 14.32 -14.54
N LYS A 163 -4.64 13.19 -14.11
CA LYS A 163 -3.57 12.52 -14.85
C LYS A 163 -4.15 11.91 -16.13
N GLY A 164 -4.06 12.64 -17.24
CA GLY A 164 -4.57 12.23 -18.55
C GLY A 164 -6.07 12.44 -18.77
N GLY A 165 -6.74 13.23 -17.92
CA GLY A 165 -8.12 13.68 -18.16
C GLY A 165 -8.17 14.84 -19.15
N PRO A 166 -9.35 15.17 -19.70
CA PRO A 166 -9.48 16.33 -20.58
C PRO A 166 -9.06 17.57 -19.79
N ALA A 167 -7.98 18.23 -20.20
CA ALA A 167 -7.70 19.57 -19.70
C ALA A 167 -8.91 20.44 -20.06
N THR A 168 -9.54 21.06 -19.07
CA THR A 168 -10.55 22.10 -19.32
C THR A 168 -9.94 23.10 -20.29
N ALA A 169 -10.56 23.27 -21.44
CA ALA A 169 -9.99 24.10 -22.49
C ALA A 169 -10.03 25.57 -22.04
N GLN A 170 -8.98 26.34 -22.36
CA GLN A 170 -8.79 27.69 -21.82
C GLN A 170 -9.94 28.65 -22.17
N ASP A 171 -10.60 28.42 -23.30
CA ASP A 171 -11.81 29.10 -23.74
C ASP A 171 -13.01 28.88 -22.81
N GLU A 172 -13.13 27.70 -22.18
CA GLU A 172 -14.15 27.46 -21.15
C GLU A 172 -13.84 28.19 -19.84
N ILE A 173 -12.56 28.37 -19.51
CA ILE A 173 -12.11 29.13 -18.33
C ILE A 173 -12.38 30.62 -18.54
N ASP A 174 -12.05 31.14 -19.73
CA ASP A 174 -12.23 32.56 -20.06
C ASP A 174 -13.72 32.96 -20.07
N ALA A 175 -14.63 32.04 -20.42
CA ALA A 175 -16.07 32.27 -20.40
C ALA A 175 -16.67 32.41 -18.98
N LEU A 176 -15.99 31.89 -17.95
CA LEU A 176 -16.42 31.98 -16.54
C LEU A 176 -16.11 33.33 -15.89
N PHE A 177 -15.18 34.10 -16.46
CA PHE A 177 -14.74 35.40 -15.96
C PHE A 177 -15.10 36.57 -16.90
N ALA A 178 -15.97 36.32 -17.88
CA ALA A 178 -16.52 37.32 -18.82
C ALA A 178 -17.92 37.79 -18.44
#